data_AF-A0A2T6VQP0-F1
#
_entry.id   AF-A0A2T6VQP0-F1
#
_cell.length_a   1.000
_cell.length_b   1.000
_cell.length_c   1.000
_cell.angle_alpha   90.00
_cell.angle_beta   90.00
_cell.angle_gamma   90.00
#
_symmetry.space_group_name_H-M   'P 1'
#
loop_
_entity.id
_entity.type
_entity.pdbx_description
1 polymer ?
#
loop_
_entity_poly.entity_id
_entity_poly.type
_entity_poly.pdbx_seq_one_letter_code
_entity_poly.pdbx_strand_id
1 'polypeptide(L)'
;MKKATHSKEIRKILKEALHGNKDLNLYLESGSKHAKLTSGANHLTIPSSPGDRKSAKNFEKELTEFIKKIRGNRITHGACEQGF
;
A
#
# COMPACT_ATOMS: atom_id res chain seq x y z
N MET A 1 -1.73 24.74 -16.09
CA MET A 1 -0.98 23.56 -15.60
C MET A 1 -1.16 23.41 -14.08
N LYS A 2 -2.02 22.50 -13.60
CA LYS A 2 -2.19 22.18 -12.16
C LYS A 2 -2.11 20.66 -11.87
N LYS A 3 -1.32 19.90 -12.65
CA LYS A 3 -1.20 18.43 -12.49
C LYS A 3 -0.11 17.99 -11.50
N ALA A 4 0.80 18.89 -11.09
CA ALA A 4 1.97 18.53 -10.29
C ALA A 4 1.71 18.43 -8.77
N THR A 5 0.62 19.03 -8.26
CA THR A 5 0.41 19.16 -6.81
C THR A 5 -0.18 17.88 -6.21
N HIS A 6 -1.13 17.25 -6.91
CA HIS A 6 -1.87 16.11 -6.39
C HIS A 6 -1.04 14.81 -6.37
N SER A 7 -0.06 14.64 -7.28
CA SER A 7 0.79 13.43 -7.31
C SER A 7 1.72 13.34 -6.10
N LYS A 8 1.98 14.49 -5.46
CA LYS A 8 2.78 14.56 -4.25
C LYS A 8 2.03 14.00 -3.04
N GLU A 9 0.71 14.10 -3.01
CA GLU A 9 -0.10 13.58 -1.89
C GLU A 9 -0.05 12.04 -1.84
N ILE A 10 -0.34 11.36 -2.95
CA ILE A 10 -0.27 9.88 -3.00
C ILE A 10 1.16 9.39 -2.73
N ARG A 11 2.17 10.07 -3.31
CA ARG A 11 3.57 9.73 -3.03
C ARG A 11 3.92 9.93 -1.54
N LYS A 12 3.37 10.95 -0.88
CA LYS A 12 3.57 11.20 0.56
C LYS A 12 2.92 10.08 1.39
N ILE A 13 1.66 9.75 1.12
CA ILE A 13 0.93 8.66 1.79
C ILE A 13 1.70 7.34 1.65
N LEU A 14 2.16 7.02 0.43
CA LEU A 14 2.98 5.83 0.18
C LEU A 14 4.28 5.85 0.99
N LYS A 15 5.00 6.96 1.00
CA LYS A 15 6.27 7.08 1.74
C LYS A 15 6.07 6.89 3.26
N GLU A 16 5.02 7.49 3.81
CA GLU A 16 4.67 7.36 5.23
C GLU A 16 4.25 5.92 5.56
N ALA A 17 3.43 5.29 4.73
CA ALA A 17 3.02 3.90 4.93
C ALA A 17 4.20 2.92 4.83
N LEU A 18 5.09 3.09 3.84
CA LEU A 18 6.30 2.28 3.71
C LEU A 18 7.22 2.45 4.94
N HIS A 19 7.39 3.69 5.41
CA HIS A 19 8.26 3.96 6.56
C HIS A 19 7.67 3.49 7.90
N GLY A 20 6.36 3.59 8.07
CA GLY A 20 5.64 3.17 9.28
C GLY A 20 5.37 1.66 9.37
N ASN A 21 5.50 0.92 8.26
CA ASN A 21 5.21 -0.51 8.18
C ASN A 21 6.39 -1.31 7.62
N LYS A 22 7.62 -0.98 8.05
CA LYS A 22 8.83 -1.71 7.63
C LYS A 22 8.79 -3.20 7.99
N ASP A 23 8.02 -3.55 9.01
CA ASP A 23 7.80 -4.93 9.44
C ASP A 23 7.03 -5.78 8.42
N LEU A 24 6.31 -5.14 7.49
CA LEU A 24 5.47 -5.80 6.49
C LEU A 24 6.17 -6.03 5.14
N ASN A 25 7.47 -5.74 5.04
CA ASN A 25 8.27 -5.89 3.81
C ASN A 25 7.57 -5.33 2.57
N LEU A 26 6.92 -4.16 2.72
CA LEU A 26 6.21 -3.49 1.64
C LEU A 26 7.22 -2.93 0.63
N TYR A 27 6.99 -3.14 -0.66
CA TYR A 27 7.79 -2.53 -1.72
C TYR A 27 6.93 -2.11 -2.92
N LEU A 28 7.49 -1.19 -3.72
CA LEU A 28 6.84 -0.71 -4.93
C LEU A 28 7.30 -1.53 -6.12
N GLU A 29 6.35 -2.20 -6.77
CA GLU A 29 6.57 -2.91 -8.02
C GLU A 29 6.17 -2.03 -9.19
N SER A 30 7.10 -1.79 -10.11
CA SER A 30 6.85 -1.03 -11.32
C SER A 30 6.15 -1.94 -12.34
N GLY A 31 4.82 -1.98 -12.29
CA GLY A 31 4.02 -2.66 -13.32
C GLY A 31 4.00 -1.87 -14.63
N SER A 32 3.84 -2.56 -15.75
CA SER A 32 3.85 -1.98 -17.12
C SER A 32 2.82 -0.87 -17.36
N LYS A 33 1.70 -0.88 -16.61
CA LYS A 33 0.61 0.12 -16.73
C LYS A 33 0.36 0.92 -15.46
N HIS A 34 0.49 0.28 -14.29
CA HIS A 34 0.28 0.89 -12.99
C HIS A 34 1.31 0.33 -12.01
N ALA A 35 1.86 1.20 -11.17
CA ALA A 35 2.67 0.76 -10.03
C ALA A 35 1.79 0.00 -9.04
N LYS A 36 2.37 -0.97 -8.33
CA LYS A 36 1.69 -1.73 -7.27
C LYS A 36 2.50 -1.65 -5.99
N LEU A 37 1.80 -1.66 -4.86
CA LEU A 37 2.39 -1.87 -3.55
C LEU A 37 2.24 -3.36 -3.20
N THR A 38 3.35 -4.05 -3.03
CA THR A 38 3.36 -5.51 -2.88
C THR A 38 3.89 -5.90 -1.48
N SER A 39 3.33 -6.97 -0.93
CA SER A 39 3.73 -7.61 0.34
C SER A 39 3.52 -9.12 0.23
N GLY A 40 4.59 -9.85 -0.11
CA GLY A 40 4.51 -11.27 -0.42
C GLY A 40 3.51 -11.53 -1.56
N ALA A 41 2.46 -12.30 -1.27
CA ALA A 41 1.39 -12.63 -2.23
C ALA A 41 0.30 -11.53 -2.38
N ASN A 42 0.27 -10.53 -1.49
CA ASN A 42 -0.74 -9.48 -1.53
C ASN A 42 -0.23 -8.27 -2.32
N HIS A 43 -1.10 -7.67 -3.13
CA HIS A 43 -0.78 -6.46 -3.88
C HIS A 43 -1.94 -5.46 -3.87
N LEU A 44 -1.60 -4.17 -3.86
CA LEU A 44 -2.52 -3.04 -4.00
C LEU A 44 -2.10 -2.19 -5.20
N THR A 45 -3.04 -1.91 -6.11
CA THR A 45 -2.73 -1.10 -7.29
C THR A 45 -2.69 0.38 -6.91
N ILE A 46 -1.62 1.06 -7.30
CA ILE A 46 -1.45 2.49 -7.04
C ILE A 46 -2.11 3.27 -8.18
N PRO A 47 -3.10 4.13 -7.89
CA PRO A 47 -3.72 4.94 -8.92
C PRO A 47 -2.68 5.92 -9.49
N SER A 48 -2.53 5.91 -10.81
CA SER A 48 -1.57 6.74 -11.54
C SER A 48 -1.99 8.21 -11.64
N SER A 49 -3.27 8.51 -11.38
CA SER A 49 -3.81 9.87 -11.40
C SER A 49 -4.44 10.21 -10.04
N PRO A 50 -3.93 11.24 -9.35
CA PRO A 50 -4.45 11.75 -8.08
C PRO A 50 -5.52 12.83 -8.31
N GLY A 51 -6.00 12.99 -9.55
CA GLY A 51 -6.75 14.16 -10.01
C GLY A 51 -8.09 14.38 -9.31
N ASP A 52 -8.64 13.36 -8.65
CA ASP A 52 -9.83 13.49 -7.83
C ASP A 52 -9.41 13.43 -6.35
N ARG A 53 -9.74 14.46 -5.56
CA ARG A 53 -9.52 14.47 -4.10
C ARG A 53 -10.18 13.25 -3.43
N LYS A 54 -11.23 12.71 -4.05
CA LYS A 54 -11.88 11.45 -3.67
C LYS A 54 -10.96 10.24 -3.88
N SER A 55 -10.13 10.24 -4.92
CA SER A 55 -9.18 9.15 -5.22
C SER A 55 -8.07 9.01 -4.19
N ALA A 56 -7.49 10.12 -3.70
CA ALA A 56 -6.46 10.06 -2.66
C ALA A 56 -7.01 9.54 -1.33
N LYS A 57 -8.19 10.02 -0.91
CA LYS A 57 -8.88 9.53 0.28
C LYS A 57 -9.33 8.08 0.16
N ASN A 58 -9.79 7.66 -1.02
CA ASN A 58 -10.16 6.27 -1.26
C ASN A 58 -8.92 5.37 -1.21
N PHE A 59 -7.82 5.80 -1.82
CA PHE A 59 -6.55 5.08 -1.77
C PHE A 59 -6.03 4.93 -0.34
N GLU A 60 -6.08 5.99 0.48
CA GLU A 60 -5.68 5.92 1.89
C GLU A 60 -6.51 4.89 2.69
N LYS A 61 -7.83 4.83 2.44
CA LYS A 61 -8.70 3.81 3.04
C LYS A 61 -8.33 2.40 2.58
N GLU A 62 -8.18 2.19 1.27
CA GLU A 62 -7.77 0.90 0.71
C GLU A 62 -6.40 0.45 1.22
N LEU A 63 -5.44 1.37 1.35
CA LEU A 63 -4.12 1.12 1.90
C LEU A 63 -4.18 0.69 3.36
N THR A 64 -5.03 1.33 4.15
CA THR A 64 -5.23 0.96 5.56
C THR A 64 -5.79 -0.46 5.68
N GLU A 65 -6.81 -0.80 4.89
CA GLU A 65 -7.39 -2.14 4.88
C GLU A 65 -6.41 -3.20 4.33
N PHE A 66 -5.60 -2.85 3.33
CA PHE A 66 -4.53 -3.69 2.82
C PHE A 66 -3.50 -4.03 3.91
N ILE A 67 -3.03 -3.02 4.66
CA ILE A 67 -2.10 -3.21 5.77
C ILE A 67 -2.74 -4.07 6.87
N LYS A 68 -3.99 -3.81 7.25
CA LYS A 68 -4.73 -4.64 8.23
C LYS A 68 -4.82 -6.10 7.77
N LYS A 69 -5.15 -6.33 6.49
CA LYS A 69 -5.22 -7.68 5.91
C LYS A 69 -3.87 -8.38 5.95
N ILE A 70 -2.77 -7.70 5.60
CA ILE A 70 -1.42 -8.28 5.68
C ILE A 70 -1.06 -8.60 7.14
N ARG A 71 -1.32 -7.68 8.08
CA ARG A 71 -1.07 -7.92 9.51
C ARG A 71 -1.89 -9.10 10.03
N GLY A 72 -3.16 -9.18 9.66
CA GLY A 72 -4.02 -10.33 9.99
C GLY A 72 -3.50 -11.64 9.41
N ASN A 73 -3.10 -11.65 8.14
CA ASN A 73 -2.55 -12.83 7.48
C ASN A 73 -1.20 -13.26 8.08
N ARG A 74 -0.37 -12.32 8.54
CA ARG A 74 0.88 -12.62 9.25
C ARG A 74 0.61 -13.29 10.60
N ILE A 75 -0.43 -12.87 11.31
CA ILE A 75 -0.83 -13.50 12.58
C ILE A 75 -1.34 -14.92 12.33
N THR A 76 -2.14 -15.15 11.29
CA THR A 76 -2.68 -16.49 10.99
C THR A 76 -1.63 -17.45 10.45
N HIS A 77 -0.67 -16.99 9.65
CA HIS A 77 0.44 -17.83 9.17
C HIS A 77 1.57 -17.99 10.20
N GLY A 78 1.78 -17.02 11.09
CA GLY A 78 2.78 -17.11 12.18
C GLY A 78 2.34 -17.98 13.36
N ALA A 79 1.04 -18.29 13.48
CA ALA A 79 0.51 -19.13 14.55
C ALA A 79 0.67 -20.65 14.29
N CYS A 80 1.16 -21.07 13.12
CA CYS A 80 1.31 -22.50 12.79
C CYS A 80 2.71 -23.09 13.09
N GLU A 81 3.67 -22.31 13.61
CA GLU A 81 5.01 -22.81 13.98
C GLU A 81 5.39 -22.55 15.45
N GLN A 82 4.43 -22.72 16.38
CA GLN A 82 4.76 -22.94 17.79
C GLN A 82 4.01 -24.17 18.30
N GLY A 83 4.67 -25.32 18.18
CA GLY A 83 4.22 -26.57 18.77
C GLY A 83 4.64 -27.76 17.93
N PHE A 84 5.87 -28.23 18.10
CA PHE A 84 6.22 -29.50 18.76
C PHE A 84 7.73 -29.62 18.87
#